data_AF-A0A0V0RUX3-F1
#
_entry.id   AF-A0A0V0RUX3-F1
#
_cell.length_a   1.000
_cell.length_b   1.000
_cell.length_c   1.000
_cell.angle_alpha   90.00
_cell.angle_beta   90.00
_cell.angle_gamma   90.00
#
_symmetry.space_group_name_H-M   'P 1'
#
loop_
_entity.id
_entity.type
_entity.pdbx_description
1 polymer ?
#
loop_
_entity_poly.entity_id
_entity_poly.type
_entity_poly.pdbx_seq_one_letter_code
_entity_poly.pdbx_strand_id
1 'polypeptide(L)'
;MFALKDVIIKESAPKELLLEKHCDFLRQFQQKKNEFEYIFAEPFRMSGVFWCLAALDIANSLDKVNAQDVIEFVLSCQHSNGGFSSSIDNDPHLLHTLSAVQILTLYNCTNLMNIDGVVEYVKKLQQEDGSFAGDEWGEIDSRFSFCAVATLSLLNRLNDIDVRKAVGFVLKCRNFDGGFGTRPGSESHAGQVYCCVGVLAMTKHLNTIDVDQLAWWLAERQCKSGGLNGRPEKLPDVCYSWWVLASLKILGRHEWIDKKCLREFILACQEEENGGFSDRPGDEHYVYLYIKYIGKITVGHCFAIAKEELGTVEYFVAIGGREYNGITKFDCTFPYIADVNKYEKIIKIGQGTFGEVFKARDRKTGKIVALKKILMENEKEGFPITAIREIRILQKVRHQNVTELLEVCRSKASSYNRGRSTFYLVFAFCEHDLAGLLSNVHVKFSLGEIKEVMKQLLDGLFFIHMQKILHRDMKAANVLITKSGILKLADFGLARPLNKQNPRYTNRVVTLWYRPPELLLGDRKYTTAIDIWGAGCIMAEMVTRNSIK
;
A
#
# COMPACT_ATOMS: atom_id res chain seq x y z
N MET A 1 8.80 12.33 -31.46
CA MET A 1 7.85 11.22 -31.23
C MET A 1 7.26 11.43 -29.84
N PHE A 2 6.04 11.98 -29.74
CA PHE A 2 5.40 12.17 -28.44
C PHE A 2 5.12 10.80 -27.83
N ALA A 3 5.50 10.60 -26.56
CA ALA A 3 5.25 9.34 -25.87
C ALA A 3 3.74 9.04 -25.87
N LEU A 4 3.35 7.82 -26.23
CA LEU A 4 1.96 7.37 -26.16
C LEU A 4 1.48 7.52 -24.70
N LYS A 5 0.52 8.41 -24.46
CA LYS A 5 -0.12 8.61 -23.14
C LYS A 5 -1.34 7.70 -22.98
N ASP A 6 -1.18 6.46 -23.41
CA ASP A 6 -2.19 5.41 -23.36
C ASP A 6 -1.52 4.05 -23.18
N VAL A 7 -2.32 2.99 -23.03
CA VAL A 7 -1.86 1.61 -22.93
C VAL A 7 -2.32 0.77 -24.12
N ILE A 8 -1.58 -0.30 -24.42
CA ILE A 8 -1.97 -1.28 -25.42
C ILE A 8 -2.51 -2.50 -24.69
N ILE A 9 -3.78 -2.81 -24.90
CA ILE A 9 -4.40 -4.04 -24.40
C ILE A 9 -3.92 -5.19 -25.29
N LYS A 10 -3.34 -6.23 -24.69
CA LYS A 10 -2.90 -7.42 -25.41
C LYS A 10 -4.11 -8.25 -25.83
N GLU A 11 -4.06 -8.91 -26.98
CA GLU A 11 -5.12 -9.84 -27.41
C GLU A 11 -5.36 -10.99 -26.42
N SER A 12 -4.32 -11.36 -25.68
CA SER A 12 -4.36 -12.39 -24.62
C SER A 12 -4.98 -11.92 -23.31
N ALA A 13 -5.38 -10.64 -23.21
CA ALA A 13 -5.96 -10.12 -21.97
C ALA A 13 -7.30 -10.81 -21.64
N PRO A 14 -7.65 -10.95 -20.34
CA PRO A 14 -8.91 -11.56 -19.94
C PRO A 14 -10.12 -10.86 -20.56
N LYS A 15 -11.05 -11.64 -21.11
CA LYS A 15 -12.30 -11.17 -21.73
C LYS A 15 -13.54 -11.44 -20.88
N GLU A 16 -13.36 -12.17 -19.78
CA GLU A 16 -14.40 -12.51 -18.82
C GLU A 16 -13.95 -12.12 -17.42
N LEU A 17 -14.93 -11.91 -16.54
CA LEU A 17 -14.70 -11.52 -15.16
C LEU A 17 -14.33 -12.74 -14.32
N LEU A 18 -13.15 -12.72 -13.71
CA LEU A 18 -12.62 -13.80 -12.87
C LEU A 18 -13.17 -13.71 -11.43
N LEU A 19 -14.50 -13.67 -11.32
CA LEU A 19 -15.23 -13.39 -10.09
C LEU A 19 -14.76 -14.24 -8.89
N GLU A 20 -14.66 -15.56 -9.06
CA GLU A 20 -14.25 -16.45 -7.96
C GLU A 20 -12.84 -16.13 -7.46
N LYS A 21 -11.88 -15.87 -8.37
CA LYS A 21 -10.50 -15.51 -8.01
C LYS A 21 -10.44 -14.21 -7.24
N HIS A 22 -11.21 -13.21 -7.64
CA HIS A 22 -11.33 -11.96 -6.91
C HIS A 22 -11.98 -12.16 -5.53
N CYS A 23 -13.02 -13.00 -5.42
CA CYS A 23 -13.61 -13.33 -4.12
C CYS A 23 -12.62 -14.07 -3.21
N ASP A 24 -11.80 -14.97 -3.77
CA ASP A 24 -10.75 -15.69 -3.04
C ASP A 24 -9.64 -14.72 -2.57
N PHE A 25 -9.21 -13.79 -3.43
CA PHE A 25 -8.27 -12.72 -3.08
C PHE A 25 -8.75 -11.92 -1.87
N LEU A 26 -10.02 -11.48 -1.88
CA LEU A 26 -10.62 -10.72 -0.78
C LEU A 26 -10.72 -11.55 0.50
N ARG A 27 -11.00 -12.86 0.40
CA ARG A 27 -11.04 -13.79 1.56
C ARG A 27 -9.66 -13.97 2.19
N GLN A 28 -8.62 -14.18 1.39
CA GLN A 28 -7.26 -14.38 1.89
C GLN A 28 -6.72 -13.17 2.66
N PHE A 29 -7.12 -11.95 2.25
CA PHE A 29 -6.73 -10.72 2.93
C PHE A 29 -7.19 -10.67 4.40
N GLN A 30 -8.34 -11.27 4.73
CA GLN A 30 -8.86 -11.30 6.11
C GLN A 30 -8.18 -12.36 7.00
N GLN A 31 -7.68 -13.45 6.40
CA GLN A 31 -7.16 -14.61 7.13
C GLN A 31 -5.66 -14.49 7.48
N LYS A 32 -4.89 -13.72 6.70
CA LYS A 32 -3.42 -13.59 6.82
C LYS A 32 -2.97 -12.55 7.86
N LYS A 33 -3.51 -12.64 9.08
CA LYS A 33 -3.32 -11.65 10.15
C LYS A 33 -1.87 -11.48 10.64
N ASN A 34 -0.98 -12.44 10.37
CA ASN A 34 0.43 -12.42 10.79
C ASN A 34 1.42 -12.08 9.67
N GLU A 35 0.93 -11.77 8.47
CA GLU A 35 1.80 -11.43 7.33
C GLU A 35 2.15 -9.94 7.33
N PHE A 36 3.27 -9.60 6.70
CA PHE A 36 3.73 -8.22 6.53
C PHE A 36 2.65 -7.36 5.84
N GLU A 37 1.90 -7.99 4.95
CA GLU A 37 0.74 -7.47 4.25
C GLU A 37 -0.41 -7.05 5.19
N TYR A 38 -0.49 -7.55 6.41
CA TYR A 38 -1.49 -7.09 7.36
C TYR A 38 -1.06 -5.79 8.05
N ILE A 39 0.25 -5.68 8.33
CA ILE A 39 0.90 -4.57 9.04
C ILE A 39 0.83 -3.28 8.22
N PHE A 40 1.15 -3.38 6.94
CA PHE A 40 1.26 -2.20 6.09
C PHE A 40 -0.08 -1.62 5.65
N ALA A 41 -1.15 -2.43 5.70
CA ALA A 41 -2.50 -1.97 5.44
C ALA A 41 -3.05 -1.14 6.60
N GLU A 42 -2.39 -1.12 7.77
CA GLU A 42 -2.88 -0.45 8.99
C GLU A 42 -3.33 1.00 8.77
N PRO A 43 -2.60 1.88 8.05
CA PRO A 43 -3.03 3.27 7.84
C PRO A 43 -4.30 3.42 6.99
N PHE A 44 -4.71 2.37 6.27
CA PHE A 44 -5.87 2.40 5.38
C PHE A 44 -6.88 1.29 5.69
N ARG A 45 -6.70 0.54 6.78
CA ARG A 45 -7.38 -0.74 7.01
C ARG A 45 -8.90 -0.59 7.03
N MET A 46 -9.43 0.37 7.76
CA MET A 46 -10.87 0.68 7.78
C MET A 46 -11.45 0.87 6.36
N SER A 47 -10.82 1.73 5.56
CA SER A 47 -11.26 2.00 4.19
C SER A 47 -11.06 0.79 3.27
N GLY A 48 -9.98 0.04 3.45
CA GLY A 48 -9.72 -1.22 2.77
C GLY A 48 -10.81 -2.27 3.05
N VAL A 49 -11.21 -2.42 4.31
CA VAL A 49 -12.31 -3.30 4.72
C VAL A 49 -13.61 -2.88 4.04
N PHE A 50 -13.96 -1.59 4.07
CA PHE A 50 -15.15 -1.08 3.38
C PHE A 50 -15.15 -1.44 1.89
N TRP A 51 -14.04 -1.21 1.18
CA TRP A 51 -13.96 -1.50 -0.25
C TRP A 51 -14.10 -2.99 -0.56
N CYS A 52 -13.53 -3.86 0.29
CA CYS A 52 -13.68 -5.31 0.14
C CYS A 52 -15.13 -5.74 0.32
N LEU A 53 -15.80 -5.21 1.35
CA LEU A 53 -17.19 -5.55 1.66
C LEU A 53 -18.14 -5.04 0.59
N ALA A 54 -18.00 -3.79 0.17
CA ALA A 54 -18.78 -3.23 -0.93
C ALA A 54 -18.63 -4.05 -2.22
N ALA A 55 -17.43 -4.57 -2.48
CA ALA A 55 -17.20 -5.46 -3.62
C ALA A 55 -17.89 -6.81 -3.51
N LEU A 56 -17.84 -7.42 -2.33
CA LEU A 56 -18.50 -8.69 -2.07
C LEU A 56 -20.03 -8.54 -2.09
N ASP A 57 -20.53 -7.40 -1.63
CA ASP A 57 -21.95 -7.09 -1.62
C ASP A 57 -22.51 -6.94 -3.04
N ILE A 58 -21.84 -6.18 -3.91
CA ILE A 58 -22.13 -6.12 -5.35
C ILE A 58 -22.01 -7.50 -6.01
N ALA A 59 -21.10 -8.34 -5.53
CA ALA A 59 -20.96 -9.71 -5.99
C ALA A 59 -22.00 -10.70 -5.42
N ASN A 60 -22.94 -10.25 -4.57
CA ASN A 60 -23.86 -11.11 -3.81
C ASN A 60 -23.12 -12.23 -3.05
N SER A 61 -22.01 -11.88 -2.40
CA SER A 61 -21.10 -12.79 -1.68
C SER A 61 -20.70 -12.25 -0.31
N LEU A 62 -21.48 -11.30 0.24
CA LEU A 62 -21.22 -10.72 1.57
C LEU A 62 -21.38 -11.74 2.70
N ASP A 63 -22.25 -12.74 2.51
CA ASP A 63 -22.48 -13.88 3.41
C ASP A 63 -21.23 -14.72 3.70
N LYS A 64 -20.21 -14.60 2.84
CA LYS A 64 -18.92 -15.28 3.00
C LYS A 64 -17.98 -14.61 3.99
N VAL A 65 -18.33 -13.42 4.49
CA VAL A 65 -17.55 -12.69 5.49
C VAL A 65 -18.23 -12.82 6.85
N ASN A 66 -17.44 -13.06 7.89
CA ASN A 66 -17.95 -13.00 9.25
C ASN A 66 -18.27 -11.53 9.62
N ALA A 67 -19.55 -11.17 9.55
CA ALA A 67 -20.04 -9.84 9.87
C ALA A 67 -19.65 -9.40 11.29
N GLN A 68 -19.64 -10.33 12.26
CA GLN A 68 -19.32 -10.05 13.65
C GLN A 68 -17.87 -9.55 13.80
N ASP A 69 -16.90 -10.26 13.21
CA ASP A 69 -15.49 -9.89 13.28
C ASP A 69 -15.25 -8.50 12.69
N VAL A 70 -15.98 -8.16 11.62
CA VAL A 70 -15.91 -6.84 10.99
C VAL A 70 -16.49 -5.77 11.89
N ILE A 71 -17.70 -5.99 12.43
CA ILE A 71 -18.38 -5.02 13.29
C ILE A 71 -17.55 -4.75 14.54
N GLU A 72 -17.01 -5.79 15.18
CA GLU A 72 -16.11 -5.66 16.34
C GLU A 72 -14.86 -4.85 16.02
N PHE A 73 -14.22 -5.13 14.88
CA PHE A 73 -13.08 -4.33 14.42
C PHE A 73 -13.47 -2.85 14.22
N VAL A 74 -14.59 -2.58 13.54
CA VAL A 74 -15.04 -1.21 13.30
C VAL A 74 -15.27 -0.47 14.62
N LEU A 75 -16.04 -1.06 15.53
CA LEU A 75 -16.36 -0.47 16.83
C LEU A 75 -15.11 -0.28 17.70
N SER A 76 -14.13 -1.18 17.63
CA SER A 76 -12.85 -1.04 18.34
C SER A 76 -12.01 0.15 17.87
N CYS A 77 -12.31 0.71 16.70
CA CYS A 77 -11.64 1.90 16.16
C CYS A 77 -12.39 3.20 16.46
N GLN A 78 -13.51 3.17 17.20
CA GLN A 78 -14.23 4.39 17.59
C GLN A 78 -13.53 5.07 18.78
N HIS A 79 -13.23 6.35 18.63
CA HIS A 79 -12.60 7.16 19.68
C HIS A 79 -13.64 7.87 20.55
N SER A 80 -13.21 8.31 21.74
CA SER A 80 -14.08 9.06 22.67
C SER A 80 -14.55 10.40 22.12
N ASN A 81 -13.82 10.99 21.17
CA ASN A 81 -14.23 12.20 20.45
C ASN A 81 -15.27 11.92 19.36
N GLY A 82 -15.63 10.66 19.11
CA GLY A 82 -16.64 10.21 18.16
C GLY A 82 -16.11 9.76 16.80
N GLY A 83 -14.90 10.18 16.42
CA GLY A 83 -14.30 9.81 15.14
C GLY A 83 -13.81 8.36 15.11
N PHE A 84 -13.65 7.81 13.92
CA PHE A 84 -13.04 6.50 13.73
C PHE A 84 -11.65 6.62 13.11
N SER A 85 -10.74 5.76 13.57
CA SER A 85 -9.40 5.61 13.00
C SER A 85 -9.33 4.51 11.95
N SER A 86 -8.23 4.44 11.21
CA SER A 86 -8.00 3.36 10.23
C SER A 86 -7.81 2.00 10.88
N SER A 87 -7.29 1.97 12.10
CA SER A 87 -7.04 0.77 12.91
C SER A 87 -6.98 1.18 14.40
N ILE A 88 -7.02 0.19 15.29
CA ILE A 88 -6.78 0.37 16.73
C ILE A 88 -5.44 1.12 16.93
N ASP A 89 -5.43 2.08 17.85
CA ASP A 89 -4.30 2.97 18.20
C ASP A 89 -3.88 4.02 17.15
N ASN A 90 -4.57 4.12 16.00
CA ASN A 90 -4.36 5.24 15.06
C ASN A 90 -5.27 6.42 15.42
N ASP A 91 -4.91 7.62 14.95
CA ASP A 91 -5.73 8.82 15.13
C ASP A 91 -7.03 8.75 14.31
N PRO A 92 -8.14 9.31 14.82
CA PRO A 92 -9.39 9.37 14.07
C PRO A 92 -9.28 10.34 12.89
N HIS A 93 -9.96 10.03 11.79
CA HIS A 93 -9.92 10.84 10.58
C HIS A 93 -11.25 10.72 9.79
N LEU A 94 -11.67 11.76 9.09
CA LEU A 94 -12.95 11.78 8.35
C LEU A 94 -13.10 10.66 7.32
N LEU A 95 -12.03 10.36 6.57
CA LEU A 95 -12.01 9.26 5.60
C LEU A 95 -12.40 7.91 6.22
N HIS A 96 -11.85 7.61 7.41
CA HIS A 96 -12.10 6.35 8.10
C HIS A 96 -13.43 6.38 8.85
N THR A 97 -13.84 7.55 9.34
CA THR A 97 -15.17 7.78 9.91
C THR A 97 -16.27 7.49 8.90
N LEU A 98 -16.18 8.02 7.67
CA LEU A 98 -17.12 7.68 6.60
C LEU A 98 -17.10 6.16 6.31
N SER A 99 -15.91 5.58 6.18
CA SER A 99 -15.78 4.14 5.88
C SER A 99 -16.43 3.26 6.97
N ALA A 100 -16.22 3.60 8.25
CA ALA A 100 -16.82 2.91 9.39
C ALA A 100 -18.36 3.01 9.35
N VAL A 101 -18.90 4.22 9.13
CA VAL A 101 -20.34 4.45 9.00
C VAL A 101 -20.90 3.64 7.84
N GLN A 102 -20.26 3.67 6.67
CA GLN A 102 -20.69 2.90 5.50
C GLN A 102 -20.68 1.38 5.77
N ILE A 103 -19.67 0.84 6.46
CA ILE A 103 -19.63 -0.58 6.84
C ILE A 103 -20.80 -0.93 7.77
N LEU A 104 -21.03 -0.12 8.79
CA LEU A 104 -22.12 -0.35 9.74
C LEU A 104 -23.48 -0.20 9.05
N THR A 105 -23.64 0.71 8.10
CA THR A 105 -24.85 0.82 7.29
C THR A 105 -25.03 -0.41 6.39
N LEU A 106 -23.95 -0.94 5.80
CA LEU A 106 -23.96 -2.13 4.95
C LEU A 106 -24.47 -3.37 5.69
N TYR A 107 -24.16 -3.48 6.98
CA TYR A 107 -24.73 -4.51 7.87
C TYR A 107 -26.00 -4.10 8.61
N ASN A 108 -26.51 -2.87 8.39
CA ASN A 108 -27.66 -2.28 9.08
C ASN A 108 -27.52 -2.29 10.62
N CYS A 109 -26.31 -2.00 11.11
CA CYS A 109 -25.92 -2.01 12.52
C CYS A 109 -25.42 -0.64 13.00
N THR A 110 -25.88 0.46 12.39
CA THR A 110 -25.48 1.84 12.75
C THR A 110 -25.87 2.22 14.18
N ASN A 111 -26.86 1.56 14.76
CA ASN A 111 -27.27 1.71 16.15
C ASN A 111 -26.23 1.23 17.19
N LEU A 112 -25.20 0.47 16.76
CA LEU A 112 -24.15 -0.03 17.67
C LEU A 112 -23.04 0.99 17.95
N MET A 113 -22.89 2.03 17.13
CA MET A 113 -21.89 3.08 17.33
C MET A 113 -22.47 4.28 18.06
N ASN A 114 -21.60 5.10 18.68
CA ASN A 114 -22.00 6.39 19.22
C ASN A 114 -22.28 7.40 18.08
N ILE A 115 -23.52 7.43 17.58
CA ILE A 115 -23.94 8.30 16.46
C ILE A 115 -23.76 9.78 16.82
N ASP A 116 -24.21 10.22 18.00
CA ASP A 116 -24.09 11.63 18.40
C ASP A 116 -22.63 12.06 18.53
N GLY A 117 -21.76 11.16 19.01
CA GLY A 117 -20.32 11.36 18.98
C GLY A 117 -19.78 11.58 17.56
N VAL A 118 -20.18 10.74 16.59
CA VAL A 118 -19.78 10.91 15.18
C VAL A 118 -20.25 12.25 14.63
N VAL A 119 -21.48 12.65 14.90
CA VAL A 119 -22.04 13.94 14.44
C VAL A 119 -21.24 15.10 15.02
N GLU A 120 -20.96 15.09 16.32
CA GLU A 120 -20.17 16.13 16.97
C GLU A 120 -18.71 16.15 16.50
N TYR A 121 -18.11 14.99 16.20
CA TYR A 121 -16.79 14.90 15.58
C TYR A 121 -16.76 15.59 14.22
N VAL A 122 -17.68 15.23 13.32
CA VAL A 122 -17.75 15.80 11.96
C VAL A 122 -18.00 17.30 12.01
N LYS A 123 -18.91 17.74 12.89
CA LYS A 123 -19.27 19.16 13.06
C LYS A 123 -18.08 20.00 13.52
N LYS A 124 -17.27 19.50 14.45
CA LYS A 124 -16.06 20.20 14.95
C LYS A 124 -15.00 20.40 13.88
N LEU A 125 -14.99 19.58 12.83
CA LEU A 125 -14.03 19.68 11.73
C LEU A 125 -14.45 20.68 10.65
N GLN A 126 -15.68 21.23 10.71
CA GLN A 126 -16.11 22.28 9.79
C GLN A 126 -15.39 23.60 10.11
N GLN A 127 -14.78 24.20 9.10
CA GLN A 127 -14.06 25.47 9.20
C GLN A 127 -14.97 26.66 8.90
N GLU A 128 -14.52 27.87 9.26
CA GLU A 128 -15.28 29.11 9.06
C GLU A 128 -15.65 29.38 7.59
N ASP A 129 -14.77 28.99 6.66
CA ASP A 129 -14.94 29.16 5.22
C ASP A 129 -15.84 28.09 4.57
N GLY A 130 -16.28 27.10 5.35
CA GLY A 130 -17.11 25.99 4.94
C GLY A 130 -16.36 24.71 4.56
N SER A 131 -15.04 24.75 4.48
CA SER A 131 -14.23 23.55 4.29
C SER A 131 -14.30 22.61 5.50
N PHE A 132 -13.85 21.37 5.33
CA PHE A 132 -13.69 20.42 6.42
C PHE A 132 -12.23 20.02 6.53
N ALA A 133 -11.72 20.01 7.76
CA ALA A 133 -10.43 19.41 8.07
C ALA A 133 -10.55 17.88 8.14
N GLY A 134 -9.53 17.15 7.71
CA GLY A 134 -9.52 15.69 7.78
C GLY A 134 -9.52 15.15 9.21
N ASP A 135 -8.86 15.89 10.10
CA ASP A 135 -8.63 15.62 11.51
C ASP A 135 -8.27 16.91 12.26
N GLU A 136 -7.78 16.79 13.50
CA GLU A 136 -7.36 17.92 14.34
C GLU A 136 -6.13 18.69 13.81
N TRP A 137 -5.39 18.15 12.84
CA TRP A 137 -4.19 18.77 12.29
C TRP A 137 -4.49 19.78 11.17
N GLY A 138 -5.75 19.89 10.74
CA GLY A 138 -6.23 21.00 9.91
C GLY A 138 -5.94 20.87 8.41
N GLU A 139 -5.61 19.69 7.89
CA GLU A 139 -5.48 19.49 6.44
C GLU A 139 -6.83 19.74 5.75
N ILE A 140 -6.84 20.58 4.71
CA ILE A 140 -8.03 20.88 3.91
C ILE A 140 -7.97 20.22 2.54
N ASP A 141 -9.00 19.46 2.21
CA ASP A 141 -9.23 18.83 0.92
C ASP A 141 -10.74 18.67 0.66
N SER A 142 -11.20 18.86 -0.58
CA SER A 142 -12.60 18.68 -0.97
C SER A 142 -13.12 17.25 -0.76
N ARG A 143 -12.23 16.24 -0.68
CA ARG A 143 -12.57 14.89 -0.20
C ARG A 143 -13.16 14.89 1.21
N PHE A 144 -12.69 15.76 2.09
CA PHE A 144 -13.15 15.83 3.48
C PHE A 144 -14.55 16.44 3.56
N SER A 145 -14.85 17.43 2.71
CA SER A 145 -16.21 17.93 2.52
C SER A 145 -17.16 16.81 2.07
N PHE A 146 -16.74 15.98 1.12
CA PHE A 146 -17.52 14.81 0.72
C PHE A 146 -17.70 13.82 1.88
N CYS A 147 -16.63 13.49 2.62
CA CYS A 147 -16.72 12.55 3.73
C CYS A 147 -17.67 13.03 4.83
N ALA A 148 -17.59 14.31 5.19
CA ALA A 148 -18.47 14.91 6.19
C ALA A 148 -19.94 14.87 5.75
N VAL A 149 -20.24 15.35 4.54
CA VAL A 149 -21.60 15.40 4.00
C VAL A 149 -22.16 13.99 3.79
N ALA A 150 -21.39 13.05 3.26
CA ALA A 150 -21.82 11.67 3.08
C ALA A 150 -22.10 10.98 4.42
N THR A 151 -21.23 11.18 5.41
CA THR A 151 -21.42 10.64 6.77
C THR A 151 -22.73 11.13 7.36
N LEU A 152 -22.95 12.45 7.36
CA LEU A 152 -24.16 13.04 7.93
C LEU A 152 -25.42 12.72 7.10
N SER A 153 -25.29 12.54 5.79
CA SER A 153 -26.40 12.09 4.94
C SER A 153 -26.83 10.67 5.29
N LEU A 154 -25.88 9.75 5.46
CA LEU A 154 -26.16 8.36 5.86
C LEU A 154 -26.81 8.27 7.25
N LEU A 155 -26.47 9.19 8.15
CA LEU A 155 -27.04 9.26 9.50
C LEU A 155 -28.32 10.10 9.58
N ASN A 156 -28.76 10.72 8.48
CA ASN A 156 -29.88 11.68 8.46
C ASN A 156 -29.68 12.88 9.42
N ARG A 157 -28.45 13.39 9.48
CA ARG A 157 -27.98 14.48 10.37
C ARG A 157 -27.30 15.63 9.62
N LEU A 158 -27.68 15.86 8.36
CA LEU A 158 -27.11 16.95 7.55
C LEU A 158 -27.37 18.35 8.14
N ASN A 159 -28.45 18.51 8.92
CA ASN A 159 -28.83 19.79 9.52
C ASN A 159 -27.92 20.22 10.68
N ASP A 160 -27.01 19.36 11.13
CA ASP A 160 -26.09 19.66 12.24
C ASP A 160 -24.85 20.47 11.82
N ILE A 161 -24.64 20.68 10.52
CA ILE A 161 -23.56 21.48 9.94
C ILE A 161 -24.09 22.66 9.12
N ASP A 162 -23.22 23.64 8.84
CA ASP A 162 -23.55 24.71 7.89
C ASP A 162 -23.42 24.20 6.45
N VAL A 163 -24.51 23.64 5.93
CA VAL A 163 -24.57 23.10 4.56
C VAL A 163 -24.30 24.19 3.51
N ARG A 164 -24.75 25.42 3.74
CA ARG A 164 -24.58 26.52 2.78
C ARG A 164 -23.11 26.88 2.61
N LYS A 165 -22.37 26.96 3.72
CA LYS A 165 -20.92 27.18 3.68
C LYS A 165 -20.18 26.01 3.05
N ALA A 166 -20.56 24.76 3.37
CA ALA A 166 -19.97 23.57 2.76
C ALA A 166 -20.11 23.57 1.22
N VAL A 167 -21.31 23.88 0.72
CA VAL A 167 -21.57 24.06 -0.72
C VAL A 167 -20.75 25.23 -1.28
N GLY A 168 -20.68 26.35 -0.56
CA GLY A 168 -19.88 27.52 -0.94
C GLY A 168 -18.39 27.20 -1.12
N PHE A 169 -17.79 26.41 -0.23
CA PHE A 169 -16.41 25.96 -0.36
C PHE A 169 -16.21 25.03 -1.57
N VAL A 170 -17.09 24.06 -1.77
CA VAL A 170 -17.04 23.14 -2.92
C VAL A 170 -17.10 23.91 -4.24
N LEU A 171 -17.99 24.90 -4.35
CA LEU A 171 -18.10 25.74 -5.55
C LEU A 171 -16.85 26.59 -5.81
N LYS A 172 -16.14 27.05 -4.75
CA LYS A 172 -14.84 27.73 -4.91
C LYS A 172 -13.73 26.80 -5.42
N CYS A 173 -13.88 25.48 -5.30
CA CYS A 173 -12.93 24.51 -5.84
C CYS A 173 -13.10 24.26 -7.35
N ARG A 174 -14.12 24.85 -7.98
CA ARG A 174 -14.37 24.74 -9.42
C ARG A 174 -13.35 25.54 -10.22
N ASN A 175 -12.87 24.98 -11.32
CA ASN A 175 -11.95 25.62 -12.26
C ASN A 175 -12.67 26.06 -13.55
N PHE A 176 -11.95 26.84 -14.37
CA PHE A 176 -12.46 27.37 -15.65
C PHE A 176 -12.83 26.27 -16.66
N ASP A 177 -12.23 25.08 -16.53
CA ASP A 177 -12.50 23.91 -17.39
C ASP A 177 -13.75 23.12 -16.97
N GLY A 178 -14.48 23.63 -15.97
CA GLY A 178 -15.66 23.00 -15.40
C GLY A 178 -15.35 22.01 -14.27
N GLY A 179 -14.12 21.47 -14.23
CA GLY A 179 -13.69 20.48 -13.24
C GLY A 179 -13.46 21.05 -11.84
N PHE A 180 -13.10 20.17 -10.90
CA PHE A 180 -12.86 20.53 -9.49
C PHE A 180 -11.48 20.07 -9.03
N GLY A 181 -10.83 20.89 -8.21
CA GLY A 181 -9.57 20.59 -7.54
C GLY A 181 -9.75 20.18 -6.07
N THR A 182 -8.63 19.88 -5.40
CA THR A 182 -8.56 19.56 -3.96
C THR A 182 -8.94 20.75 -3.07
N ARG A 183 -8.68 21.97 -3.54
CA ARG A 183 -8.99 23.26 -2.90
C ARG A 183 -9.03 24.35 -3.97
N PRO A 184 -9.52 25.57 -3.66
CA PRO A 184 -9.55 26.66 -4.64
C PRO A 184 -8.20 26.90 -5.31
N GLY A 185 -8.20 26.99 -6.65
CA GLY A 185 -6.99 27.17 -7.47
C GLY A 185 -6.15 25.91 -7.71
N SER A 186 -6.57 24.74 -7.23
CA SER A 186 -5.88 23.47 -7.54
C SER A 186 -6.35 22.86 -8.86
N GLU A 187 -5.49 22.12 -9.55
CA GLU A 187 -5.80 21.47 -10.83
C GLU A 187 -7.03 20.55 -10.75
N SER A 188 -7.86 20.57 -11.80
CA SER A 188 -9.02 19.70 -11.95
C SER A 188 -8.63 18.22 -11.98
N HIS A 189 -9.33 17.41 -11.17
CA HIS A 189 -9.05 15.98 -11.06
C HIS A 189 -10.35 15.18 -10.91
N ALA A 190 -10.52 14.09 -11.66
CA ALA A 190 -11.76 13.30 -11.71
C ALA A 190 -12.20 12.77 -10.34
N GLY A 191 -11.25 12.36 -9.48
CA GLY A 191 -11.57 11.95 -8.10
C GLY A 191 -12.13 13.10 -7.25
N GLN A 192 -11.70 14.34 -7.50
CA GLN A 192 -12.21 15.52 -6.81
C GLN A 192 -13.54 15.98 -7.39
N VAL A 193 -13.72 15.84 -8.71
CA VAL A 193 -15.02 16.03 -9.35
C VAL A 193 -16.08 15.14 -8.70
N TYR A 194 -15.80 13.85 -8.49
CA TYR A 194 -16.73 12.95 -7.80
C TYR A 194 -17.09 13.46 -6.40
N CYS A 195 -16.10 13.86 -5.60
CA CYS A 195 -16.33 14.36 -4.24
C CYS A 195 -17.21 15.62 -4.25
N CYS A 196 -16.87 16.61 -5.08
CA CYS A 196 -17.60 17.86 -5.19
C CYS A 196 -19.03 17.66 -5.74
N VAL A 197 -19.19 16.90 -6.81
CA VAL A 197 -20.50 16.57 -7.40
C VAL A 197 -21.34 15.76 -6.41
N GLY A 198 -20.74 14.84 -5.67
CA GLY A 198 -21.40 14.09 -4.60
C GLY A 198 -21.96 15.00 -3.50
N VAL A 199 -21.17 15.98 -3.03
CA VAL A 199 -21.65 16.99 -2.08
C VAL A 199 -22.83 17.77 -2.65
N LEU A 200 -22.71 18.27 -3.88
CA LEU A 200 -23.78 19.04 -4.54
C LEU A 200 -25.04 18.19 -4.75
N ALA A 201 -24.91 16.90 -5.05
CA ALA A 201 -26.04 15.99 -5.20
C ALA A 201 -26.77 15.74 -3.88
N MET A 202 -26.05 15.34 -2.83
CA MET A 202 -26.64 15.05 -1.52
C MET A 202 -27.28 16.29 -0.88
N THR A 203 -26.72 17.47 -1.15
CA THR A 203 -27.24 18.74 -0.65
C THR A 203 -28.26 19.39 -1.58
N LYS A 204 -28.60 18.78 -2.73
CA LYS A 204 -29.56 19.28 -3.73
C LYS A 204 -29.18 20.62 -4.40
N HIS A 205 -27.89 20.82 -4.68
CA HIS A 205 -27.32 22.01 -5.33
C HIS A 205 -26.68 21.72 -6.70
N LEU A 206 -26.98 20.60 -7.37
CA LEU A 206 -26.42 20.30 -8.70
C LEU A 206 -26.78 21.36 -9.77
N ASN A 207 -27.90 22.06 -9.62
CA ASN A 207 -28.31 23.15 -10.50
C ASN A 207 -27.39 24.39 -10.45
N THR A 208 -26.44 24.44 -9.52
CA THR A 208 -25.48 25.56 -9.39
C THR A 208 -24.27 25.43 -10.32
N ILE A 209 -24.13 24.31 -11.03
CA ILE A 209 -23.03 24.03 -11.95
C ILE A 209 -23.53 23.82 -13.37
N ASP A 210 -22.64 24.02 -14.34
CA ASP A 210 -22.90 23.63 -15.72
C ASP A 210 -22.66 22.13 -15.86
N VAL A 211 -23.75 21.37 -15.88
CA VAL A 211 -23.74 19.90 -15.92
C VAL A 211 -23.13 19.39 -17.22
N ASP A 212 -23.44 19.98 -18.36
CA ASP A 212 -22.99 19.50 -19.66
C ASP A 212 -21.52 19.82 -19.90
N GLN A 213 -21.04 21.00 -19.49
CA GLN A 213 -19.62 21.33 -19.52
C GLN A 213 -18.79 20.36 -18.67
N LEU A 214 -19.22 20.08 -17.43
CA LEU A 214 -18.51 19.17 -16.53
C LEU A 214 -18.56 17.72 -17.03
N ALA A 215 -19.73 17.27 -17.51
CA ALA A 215 -19.88 15.94 -18.08
C ALA A 215 -18.99 15.78 -19.33
N TRP A 216 -18.85 16.82 -20.15
CA TRP A 216 -17.95 16.80 -21.30
C TRP A 216 -16.49 16.67 -20.86
N TRP A 217 -16.05 17.45 -19.86
CA TRP A 217 -14.70 17.33 -19.27
C TRP A 217 -14.39 15.92 -18.76
N LEU A 218 -15.40 15.26 -18.18
CA LEU A 218 -15.33 13.88 -17.70
C LEU A 218 -15.30 12.85 -18.84
N ALA A 219 -16.11 13.03 -19.88
CA ALA A 219 -16.13 12.14 -21.05
C ALA A 219 -14.79 12.15 -21.81
N GLU A 220 -14.15 13.31 -21.92
CA GLU A 220 -12.81 13.52 -22.48
C GLU A 220 -11.67 12.89 -21.62
N ARG A 221 -12.01 12.13 -20.59
CA ARG A 221 -11.05 11.28 -19.86
C ARG A 221 -10.89 9.90 -20.49
N GLN A 222 -11.79 9.47 -21.38
CA GLN A 222 -11.72 8.15 -21.99
C GLN A 222 -10.62 8.12 -23.05
N CYS A 223 -9.60 7.30 -22.82
CA CYS A 223 -8.50 7.08 -23.75
C CYS A 223 -8.90 6.10 -24.86
N LYS A 224 -8.05 5.95 -25.89
CA LYS A 224 -8.30 5.03 -27.01
C LYS A 224 -8.30 3.56 -26.56
N SER A 225 -7.56 3.24 -25.51
CA SER A 225 -7.62 1.93 -24.86
C SER A 225 -8.97 1.63 -24.18
N GLY A 226 -9.88 2.59 -24.09
CA GLY A 226 -11.14 2.50 -23.36
C GLY A 226 -11.03 2.87 -21.88
N GLY A 227 -9.83 2.87 -21.31
CA GLY A 227 -9.58 3.26 -19.93
C GLY A 227 -9.72 4.76 -19.70
N LEU A 228 -10.02 5.14 -18.45
CA LEU A 228 -10.23 6.53 -18.06
C LEU A 228 -9.01 7.08 -17.31
N ASN A 229 -8.65 8.34 -17.58
CA ASN A 229 -7.60 9.04 -16.82
C ASN A 229 -8.20 10.03 -15.79
N GLY A 230 -7.37 10.48 -14.84
CA GLY A 230 -7.82 11.38 -13.78
C GLY A 230 -7.80 12.87 -14.14
N ARG A 231 -7.01 13.23 -15.15
CA ARG A 231 -6.79 14.60 -15.62
C ARG A 231 -6.17 14.55 -17.02
N PRO A 232 -6.29 15.62 -17.83
CA PRO A 232 -5.78 15.63 -19.20
C PRO A 232 -4.32 15.20 -19.27
N GLU A 233 -3.94 14.56 -20.39
CA GLU A 233 -2.54 14.25 -20.69
C GLU A 233 -1.86 13.29 -19.69
N LYS A 234 -2.65 12.45 -18.98
CA LYS A 234 -2.17 11.36 -18.12
C LYS A 234 -2.63 10.00 -18.62
N LEU A 235 -1.90 8.96 -18.21
CA LEU A 235 -2.24 7.57 -18.52
C LEU A 235 -3.58 7.17 -17.88
N PRO A 236 -4.33 6.25 -18.52
CA PRO A 236 -5.53 5.68 -17.92
C PRO A 236 -5.18 4.88 -16.66
N ASP A 237 -6.13 4.77 -15.75
CA ASP A 237 -6.03 4.01 -14.50
C ASP A 237 -7.43 3.48 -14.15
N VAL A 238 -7.51 2.17 -13.89
CA VAL A 238 -8.76 1.43 -13.68
C VAL A 238 -9.69 2.12 -12.68
N CYS A 239 -9.18 2.78 -11.65
CA CYS A 239 -10.01 3.44 -10.66
C CYS A 239 -10.91 4.56 -11.19
N TYR A 240 -10.51 5.22 -12.28
CA TYR A 240 -11.27 6.31 -12.86
C TYR A 240 -12.51 5.78 -13.57
N SER A 241 -12.58 4.47 -13.83
CA SER A 241 -13.83 3.78 -14.17
C SER A 241 -14.93 4.08 -13.15
N TRP A 242 -14.60 4.15 -11.86
CA TRP A 242 -15.57 4.58 -10.86
C TRP A 242 -15.70 6.10 -10.81
N TRP A 243 -14.58 6.80 -10.56
CA TRP A 243 -14.64 8.24 -10.29
C TRP A 243 -15.31 9.05 -11.41
N VAL A 244 -15.04 8.68 -12.67
CA VAL A 244 -15.64 9.33 -13.82
C VAL A 244 -17.07 8.84 -14.04
N LEU A 245 -17.30 7.53 -14.09
CA LEU A 245 -18.63 7.00 -14.43
C LEU A 245 -19.68 7.31 -13.37
N ALA A 246 -19.32 7.24 -12.09
CA ALA A 246 -20.22 7.60 -10.99
C ALA A 246 -20.57 9.09 -11.04
N SER A 247 -19.58 9.97 -11.31
CA SER A 247 -19.84 11.39 -11.52
C SER A 247 -20.78 11.61 -12.71
N LEU A 248 -20.52 10.97 -13.85
CA LEU A 248 -21.38 11.07 -15.03
C LEU A 248 -22.78 10.51 -14.79
N LYS A 249 -22.94 9.48 -13.96
CA LYS A 249 -24.27 8.98 -13.60
C LYS A 249 -25.04 9.98 -12.74
N ILE A 250 -24.40 10.58 -11.72
CA ILE A 250 -25.00 11.65 -10.91
C ILE A 250 -25.45 12.82 -11.80
N LEU A 251 -24.66 13.15 -12.81
CA LEU A 251 -24.94 14.19 -13.80
C LEU A 251 -25.95 13.76 -14.90
N GLY A 252 -26.37 12.49 -14.94
CA GLY A 252 -27.28 11.97 -15.96
C GLY A 252 -26.68 11.89 -17.37
N ARG A 253 -25.36 11.68 -17.49
CA ARG A 253 -24.57 11.65 -18.75
C ARG A 253 -23.67 10.42 -18.92
N HIS A 254 -23.87 9.38 -18.11
CA HIS A 254 -23.10 8.13 -18.19
C HIS A 254 -23.10 7.42 -19.56
N GLU A 255 -24.09 7.66 -20.42
CA GLU A 255 -24.13 7.14 -21.79
C GLU A 255 -23.11 7.79 -22.73
N TRP A 256 -22.41 8.85 -22.31
CA TRP A 256 -21.37 9.50 -23.12
C TRP A 256 -20.04 8.74 -23.13
N ILE A 257 -19.92 7.70 -22.32
CA ILE A 257 -18.75 6.81 -22.28
C ILE A 257 -19.01 5.60 -23.15
N ASP A 258 -18.00 5.19 -23.92
CA ASP A 258 -18.01 3.89 -24.59
C ASP A 258 -17.88 2.79 -23.53
N LYS A 259 -19.02 2.24 -23.10
CA LYS A 259 -19.10 1.18 -22.09
C LYS A 259 -18.38 -0.08 -22.51
N LYS A 260 -18.38 -0.39 -23.81
CA LYS A 260 -17.75 -1.62 -24.33
C LYS A 260 -16.24 -1.53 -24.20
N CYS A 261 -15.65 -0.44 -24.70
CA CYS A 261 -14.20 -0.22 -24.59
C CYS A 261 -13.76 -0.10 -23.12
N LEU A 262 -14.57 0.57 -22.27
CA LEU A 262 -14.27 0.66 -20.84
C LEU A 262 -14.29 -0.72 -20.16
N ARG A 263 -15.27 -1.57 -20.48
CA ARG A 263 -15.35 -2.94 -19.96
C ARG A 263 -14.14 -3.77 -20.40
N GLU A 264 -13.75 -3.69 -21.67
CA GLU A 264 -12.54 -4.37 -22.18
C GLU A 264 -11.28 -3.92 -21.43
N PHE A 265 -11.13 -2.62 -21.17
CA PHE A 265 -10.03 -2.09 -20.37
C PHE A 265 -10.02 -2.63 -18.93
N ILE A 266 -11.18 -2.60 -18.26
CA ILE A 266 -11.33 -3.12 -16.90
C ILE A 266 -10.95 -4.59 -16.83
N LEU A 267 -11.47 -5.41 -17.75
CA LEU A 267 -11.19 -6.84 -17.77
C LEU A 267 -9.72 -7.14 -18.06
N ALA A 268 -9.08 -6.32 -18.90
CA ALA A 268 -7.65 -6.42 -19.18
C ALA A 268 -6.75 -6.03 -17.99
N CYS A 269 -7.30 -5.37 -16.96
CA CYS A 269 -6.61 -5.06 -15.72
C CYS A 269 -6.71 -6.17 -14.66
N GLN A 270 -7.41 -7.28 -14.93
CA GLN A 270 -7.54 -8.39 -14.01
C GLN A 270 -6.22 -9.16 -13.87
N GLU A 271 -5.95 -9.65 -12.66
CA GLU A 271 -4.88 -10.59 -12.39
C GLU A 271 -5.41 -12.03 -12.48
N GLU A 272 -4.74 -12.87 -13.27
CA GLU A 272 -5.23 -14.18 -13.65
C GLU A 272 -4.88 -15.28 -12.64
N GLU A 273 -3.84 -15.14 -11.82
CA GLU A 273 -3.38 -16.21 -10.91
C GLU A 273 -4.08 -16.20 -9.55
N ASN A 274 -4.07 -15.05 -8.87
CA ASN A 274 -4.48 -14.85 -7.50
C ASN A 274 -5.71 -13.94 -7.37
N GLY A 275 -6.16 -13.34 -8.47
CA GLY A 275 -7.24 -12.38 -8.49
C GLY A 275 -6.81 -10.99 -8.01
N GLY A 276 -7.58 -9.99 -8.42
CA GLY A 276 -7.40 -8.58 -8.10
C GLY A 276 -7.39 -7.75 -9.39
N PHE A 277 -7.34 -6.43 -9.26
CA PHE A 277 -7.16 -5.52 -10.39
C PHE A 277 -5.87 -4.71 -10.21
N SER A 278 -5.11 -4.54 -11.29
CA SER A 278 -4.02 -3.56 -11.38
C SER A 278 -4.54 -2.25 -11.96
N ASP A 279 -3.83 -1.13 -11.79
CA ASP A 279 -4.27 0.13 -12.43
C ASP A 279 -4.34 0.03 -13.95
N ARG A 280 -3.51 -0.82 -14.56
CA ARG A 280 -3.33 -0.91 -16.01
C ARG A 280 -3.03 -2.35 -16.45
N PRO A 281 -3.40 -2.71 -17.69
CA PRO A 281 -3.07 -4.01 -18.26
C PRO A 281 -1.55 -4.26 -18.28
N GLY A 282 -1.13 -5.43 -17.77
CA GLY A 282 0.27 -5.87 -17.80
C GLY A 282 1.19 -5.29 -16.72
N ASP A 283 0.69 -4.48 -15.78
CA ASP A 283 1.43 -4.10 -14.57
C ASP A 283 1.62 -5.36 -13.68
N GLU A 284 2.85 -5.87 -13.52
CA GLU A 284 3.15 -6.98 -12.59
C GLU A 284 2.88 -6.57 -11.14
N HIS A 285 2.02 -7.35 -10.45
CA HIS A 285 1.63 -7.10 -9.05
C HIS A 285 2.86 -7.06 -8.11
N TYR A 286 3.91 -7.85 -8.38
CA TYR A 286 5.04 -8.09 -7.48
C TYR A 286 5.87 -6.86 -7.07
N VAL A 287 5.87 -5.77 -7.86
CA VAL A 287 6.69 -4.58 -7.59
C VAL A 287 5.86 -3.40 -7.07
N TYR A 288 4.54 -3.46 -7.19
CA TYR A 288 3.66 -2.33 -6.91
C TYR A 288 2.61 -2.63 -5.83
N LEU A 289 2.74 -3.78 -5.20
CA LEU A 289 1.84 -4.36 -4.22
C LEU A 289 1.73 -3.58 -2.89
N TYR A 290 2.03 -2.28 -2.78
CA TYR A 290 1.81 -1.62 -1.48
C TYR A 290 1.40 -0.15 -1.48
N ILE A 291 2.13 0.72 -2.19
CA ILE A 291 1.69 2.12 -2.39
C ILE A 291 0.48 2.17 -3.37
N LYS A 292 0.22 1.06 -4.06
CA LYS A 292 -0.93 0.76 -4.92
C LYS A 292 -1.85 -0.34 -4.35
N TYR A 293 -1.82 -0.63 -3.04
CA TYR A 293 -3.04 -1.19 -2.38
C TYR A 293 -4.15 -0.12 -2.31
N ILE A 294 -3.75 1.15 -2.46
CA ILE A 294 -4.57 2.26 -2.98
C ILE A 294 -4.59 2.24 -4.52
N GLY A 295 -4.54 1.05 -5.13
CA GLY A 295 -5.21 0.66 -6.37
C GLY A 295 -6.64 0.27 -6.00
N LYS A 296 -7.26 1.10 -5.15
CA LYS A 296 -8.48 1.85 -5.45
C LYS A 296 -9.66 0.92 -5.70
N ILE A 297 -10.74 1.09 -4.93
CA ILE A 297 -12.05 1.57 -5.45
C ILE A 297 -12.61 0.82 -6.67
N THR A 298 -12.10 -0.34 -7.07
CA THR A 298 -12.41 -0.89 -8.38
C THR A 298 -12.70 -2.36 -8.34
N VAL A 299 -12.45 -3.10 -7.26
CA VAL A 299 -12.96 -4.47 -7.20
C VAL A 299 -14.50 -4.45 -7.25
N GLY A 300 -15.17 -3.74 -6.34
CA GLY A 300 -16.64 -3.65 -6.36
C GLY A 300 -17.24 -2.87 -7.52
N HIS A 301 -16.59 -1.78 -7.93
CA HIS A 301 -17.10 -0.94 -9.01
C HIS A 301 -16.82 -1.53 -10.40
N CYS A 302 -15.70 -2.22 -10.60
CA CYS A 302 -15.51 -3.07 -11.79
C CYS A 302 -16.50 -4.22 -11.78
N PHE A 303 -16.88 -4.78 -10.62
CA PHE A 303 -17.94 -5.80 -10.55
C PHE A 303 -19.28 -5.26 -11.06
N ALA A 304 -19.72 -4.09 -10.58
CA ALA A 304 -20.98 -3.47 -11.02
C ALA A 304 -20.96 -3.12 -12.51
N ILE A 305 -19.84 -2.57 -13.00
CA ILE A 305 -19.68 -2.18 -14.41
C ILE A 305 -19.55 -3.41 -15.32
N ALA A 306 -18.79 -4.44 -14.93
CA ALA A 306 -18.56 -5.64 -15.72
C ALA A 306 -19.78 -6.58 -15.77
N LYS A 307 -20.68 -6.51 -14.77
CA LYS A 307 -21.96 -7.24 -14.76
C LYS A 307 -23.09 -6.51 -15.50
N GLU A 308 -22.86 -5.32 -16.07
CA GLU A 308 -23.90 -4.47 -16.70
C GLU A 308 -25.03 -4.06 -15.74
N GLU A 309 -24.82 -4.17 -14.43
CA GLU A 309 -25.78 -3.81 -13.38
C GLU A 309 -25.67 -2.32 -12.99
N LEU A 310 -25.76 -1.43 -13.98
CA LEU A 310 -25.64 0.04 -13.83
C LEU A 310 -26.83 0.72 -13.09
N GLY A 311 -27.69 -0.07 -12.43
CA GLY A 311 -28.70 0.41 -11.49
C GLY A 311 -28.14 0.86 -10.14
N THR A 312 -26.86 0.60 -9.86
CA THR A 312 -26.24 0.71 -8.51
C THR A 312 -25.45 2.01 -8.25
N VAL A 313 -25.91 3.15 -8.76
CA VAL A 313 -25.39 4.46 -8.28
C VAL A 313 -26.19 5.00 -7.09
N GLU A 314 -27.40 4.48 -6.87
CA GLU A 314 -28.10 4.66 -5.59
C GLU A 314 -27.39 3.91 -4.44
N TYR A 315 -26.57 2.89 -4.75
CA TYR A 315 -25.93 1.99 -3.79
C TYR A 315 -24.99 2.66 -2.78
N PHE A 316 -24.31 3.74 -3.17
CA PHE A 316 -23.32 4.42 -2.31
C PHE A 316 -23.82 5.73 -1.71
N VAL A 317 -25.03 6.16 -2.09
CA VAL A 317 -25.74 7.30 -1.48
C VAL A 317 -26.87 6.83 -0.55
N ALA A 318 -27.36 5.60 -0.73
CA ALA A 318 -28.45 5.01 0.06
C ALA A 318 -28.17 3.52 0.32
N ILE A 319 -27.42 3.22 1.39
CA ILE A 319 -27.43 1.86 1.95
C ILE A 319 -28.59 1.81 2.93
N GLY A 320 -29.63 1.05 2.61
CA GLY A 320 -30.76 0.79 3.48
C GLY A 320 -31.30 -0.62 3.26
N GLY A 321 -31.36 -1.40 4.34
CA GLY A 321 -32.31 -2.51 4.47
C GLY A 321 -31.74 -3.93 4.40
N ARG A 322 -31.24 -4.46 5.53
CA ARG A 322 -31.41 -5.88 5.96
C ARG A 322 -31.34 -5.96 7.49
N GLU A 323 -32.29 -6.61 8.15
CA GLU A 323 -32.21 -6.84 9.60
C GLU A 323 -31.24 -7.99 9.91
N TYR A 324 -30.29 -7.78 10.83
CA TYR A 324 -29.37 -8.81 11.34
C TYR A 324 -29.73 -9.15 12.80
N ASN A 325 -30.09 -10.40 13.07
CA ASN A 325 -30.54 -10.86 14.38
C ASN A 325 -29.47 -11.70 15.08
N GLY A 326 -29.00 -11.21 16.23
CA GLY A 326 -28.37 -12.03 17.28
C GLY A 326 -26.87 -11.76 17.50
N ILE A 327 -26.52 -11.39 18.73
CA ILE A 327 -25.16 -11.23 19.23
C ILE A 327 -24.95 -12.22 20.37
N THR A 328 -23.92 -13.06 20.29
CA THR A 328 -23.34 -13.74 21.45
C THR A 328 -21.83 -13.50 21.48
N LYS A 329 -21.36 -13.04 22.64
CA LYS A 329 -20.01 -12.55 22.92
C LYS A 329 -18.96 -13.67 22.84
N PHE A 330 -17.92 -13.47 22.04
CA PHE A 330 -16.67 -14.25 22.10
C PHE A 330 -15.45 -13.33 22.08
N ASP A 331 -14.42 -13.74 22.80
CA ASP A 331 -13.21 -12.97 23.09
C ASP A 331 -12.10 -13.41 22.12
N CYS A 332 -11.66 -12.52 21.21
CA CYS A 332 -10.63 -12.82 20.22
C CYS A 332 -9.62 -11.67 20.10
N THR A 333 -8.38 -11.90 20.56
CA THR A 333 -7.24 -10.97 20.48
C THR A 333 -6.63 -10.90 19.08
N PHE A 334 -6.52 -9.69 18.50
CA PHE A 334 -5.82 -9.42 17.23
C PHE A 334 -4.28 -9.37 17.40
N PRO A 335 -3.47 -9.85 16.42
CA PRO A 335 -2.03 -9.82 16.52
C PRO A 335 -1.48 -8.41 16.23
N TYR A 336 -0.92 -7.78 17.26
CA TYR A 336 -0.27 -6.46 17.21
C TYR A 336 1.12 -6.54 16.55
N ILE A 337 1.48 -5.51 15.77
CA ILE A 337 2.88 -5.20 15.48
C ILE A 337 3.53 -4.80 16.80
N ALA A 338 4.58 -5.50 17.19
CA ALA A 338 5.29 -5.20 18.42
C ALA A 338 5.87 -3.77 18.37
N ASP A 339 5.64 -3.02 19.44
CA ASP A 339 6.28 -1.73 19.65
C ASP A 339 7.80 -1.95 19.79
N VAL A 340 8.60 -1.15 19.08
CA VAL A 340 10.07 -1.21 19.14
C VAL A 340 10.60 -1.02 20.57
N ASN A 341 9.83 -0.42 21.47
CA ASN A 341 10.15 -0.27 22.89
C ASN A 341 10.38 -1.61 23.61
N LYS A 342 9.90 -2.73 23.05
CA LYS A 342 10.29 -4.10 23.44
C LYS A 342 11.81 -4.31 23.42
N TYR A 343 12.52 -3.55 22.60
CA TYR A 343 13.97 -3.61 22.46
C TYR A 343 14.66 -2.40 23.08
N GLU A 344 15.67 -2.68 23.89
CA GLU A 344 16.62 -1.70 24.37
C GLU A 344 17.75 -1.54 23.35
N LYS A 345 17.85 -0.38 22.70
CA LYS A 345 18.99 -0.07 21.82
C LYS A 345 20.24 0.09 22.67
N ILE A 346 21.28 -0.69 22.37
CA ILE A 346 22.55 -0.67 23.09
C ILE A 346 23.54 0.28 22.39
N ILE A 347 23.83 0.00 21.12
CA ILE A 347 24.84 0.75 20.36
C ILE A 347 24.54 0.69 18.87
N LYS A 348 24.87 1.76 18.14
CA LYS A 348 24.83 1.77 16.68
C LYS A 348 26.02 0.97 16.14
N ILE A 349 25.76 -0.03 15.31
CA ILE A 349 26.77 -0.95 14.76
C ILE A 349 26.97 -0.78 13.25
N GLY A 350 26.08 -0.05 12.56
CA GLY A 350 26.22 0.18 11.13
C GLY A 350 25.39 1.35 10.63
N GLN A 351 25.82 1.93 9.51
CA GLN A 351 25.09 2.93 8.75
C GLN A 351 25.37 2.72 7.27
N GLY A 352 24.32 2.58 6.46
CA GLY A 352 24.43 2.40 5.02
C GLY A 352 23.31 3.13 4.27
N THR A 353 23.26 2.94 2.96
CA THR A 353 22.27 3.57 2.06
C THR A 353 20.82 3.28 2.46
N PHE A 354 20.57 2.11 3.07
CA PHE A 354 19.23 1.64 3.43
C PHE A 354 18.86 1.86 4.90
N GLY A 355 19.73 2.49 5.69
CA GLY A 355 19.43 2.89 7.06
C GLY A 355 20.50 2.64 8.09
N GLU A 356 20.09 2.74 9.36
CA GLU A 356 20.97 2.63 10.53
C GLU A 356 20.73 1.28 11.21
N VAL A 357 21.80 0.60 11.61
CA VAL A 357 21.72 -0.68 12.31
C VAL A 357 22.19 -0.51 13.75
N PHE A 358 21.40 -1.00 14.70
CA PHE A 358 21.69 -0.96 16.12
C PHE A 358 21.77 -2.37 16.69
N LYS A 359 22.77 -2.65 17.54
CA LYS A 359 22.72 -3.77 18.47
C LYS A 359 21.69 -3.44 19.55
N ALA A 360 20.78 -4.36 19.81
CA ALA A 360 19.71 -4.18 20.78
C ALA A 360 19.55 -5.42 21.66
N ARG A 361 18.89 -5.26 22.79
CA ARG A 361 18.50 -6.33 23.70
C ARG A 361 16.99 -6.41 23.76
N ASP A 362 16.43 -7.58 23.50
CA ASP A 362 15.03 -7.86 23.81
C ASP A 362 14.85 -7.76 25.33
N ARG A 363 14.00 -6.85 25.80
CA ARG A 363 13.80 -6.60 27.23
C ARG A 363 13.19 -7.79 27.96
N LYS A 364 12.39 -8.62 27.28
CA LYS A 364 11.71 -9.77 27.87
C LYS A 364 12.61 -10.99 27.92
N THR A 365 13.29 -11.28 26.82
CA THR A 365 14.10 -12.52 26.70
C THR A 365 15.58 -12.31 27.05
N GLY A 366 16.05 -11.07 27.12
CA GLY A 366 17.46 -10.74 27.26
C GLY A 366 18.31 -11.02 26.01
N LYS A 367 17.71 -11.53 24.93
CA LYS A 367 18.41 -11.92 23.71
C LYS A 367 18.95 -10.70 22.96
N ILE A 368 20.17 -10.80 22.46
CA ILE A 368 20.78 -9.77 21.62
C ILE A 368 20.29 -9.92 20.17
N VAL A 369 19.88 -8.80 19.57
CA VAL A 369 19.37 -8.69 18.20
C VAL A 369 20.02 -7.54 17.45
N ALA A 370 19.89 -7.54 16.13
CA ALA A 370 20.23 -6.40 15.28
C ALA A 370 18.94 -5.70 14.80
N LEU A 371 18.80 -4.41 15.11
CA LEU A 371 17.70 -3.54 14.69
C LEU A 371 18.13 -2.68 13.50
N LYS A 372 17.63 -2.97 12.30
CA LYS A 372 17.82 -2.12 11.11
C LYS A 372 16.67 -1.12 11.03
N LYS A 373 16.93 0.15 11.32
CA LYS A 373 15.99 1.27 11.16
C LYS A 373 15.84 1.62 9.69
N ILE A 374 14.61 1.73 9.23
CA ILE A 374 14.28 2.07 7.85
C ILE A 374 14.17 3.59 7.70
N LEU A 375 14.83 4.16 6.69
CA LEU A 375 14.80 5.59 6.40
C LEU A 375 13.58 5.93 5.53
N MET A 376 12.72 6.83 6.03
CA MET A 376 11.47 7.25 5.38
C MET A 376 11.57 8.63 4.71
N GLU A 377 12.75 9.28 4.72
CA GLU A 377 12.88 10.73 4.48
C GLU A 377 12.73 11.17 3.01
N ASN A 378 12.92 10.26 2.04
CA ASN A 378 12.94 10.60 0.61
C ASN A 378 11.72 10.11 -0.20
N GLU A 379 10.76 9.42 0.43
CA GLU A 379 9.55 8.98 -0.27
C GLU A 379 8.40 9.96 -0.01
N LYS A 380 7.96 10.64 -1.07
CA LYS A 380 6.76 11.48 -1.07
C LYS A 380 5.48 10.65 -0.91
N GLU A 381 5.57 9.33 -1.06
CA GLU A 381 4.47 8.37 -1.04
C GLU A 381 4.92 7.08 -0.31
N GLY A 382 4.57 6.92 0.97
CA GLY A 382 4.64 5.62 1.66
C GLY A 382 6.02 5.16 2.16
N PHE A 383 6.17 3.83 2.25
CA PHE A 383 7.33 3.14 2.84
C PHE A 383 8.27 2.56 1.78
N PRO A 384 9.60 2.59 2.00
CA PRO A 384 10.59 2.21 1.01
C PRO A 384 10.33 0.89 0.31
N ILE A 385 10.14 0.96 -1.01
CA ILE A 385 9.90 -0.22 -1.85
C ILE A 385 11.04 -1.26 -1.76
N THR A 386 12.27 -0.81 -1.48
CA THR A 386 13.43 -1.67 -1.25
C THR A 386 13.29 -2.46 0.04
N ALA A 387 12.80 -1.84 1.12
CA ALA A 387 12.59 -2.50 2.39
C ALA A 387 11.45 -3.53 2.33
N ILE A 388 10.34 -3.24 1.62
CA ILE A 388 9.25 -4.20 1.40
C ILE A 388 9.77 -5.49 0.73
N ARG A 389 10.58 -5.33 -0.31
CA ARG A 389 11.15 -6.47 -1.04
C ARG A 389 12.11 -7.27 -0.16
N GLU A 390 12.97 -6.59 0.58
CA GLU A 390 13.89 -7.22 1.53
C GLU A 390 13.11 -8.12 2.49
N ILE A 391 12.03 -7.59 3.09
CA ILE A 391 11.20 -8.33 4.03
C ILE A 391 10.53 -9.54 3.39
N ARG A 392 9.91 -9.37 2.22
CA ARG A 392 9.25 -10.47 1.49
C ARG A 392 10.21 -11.59 1.09
N ILE A 393 11.41 -11.21 0.66
CA ILE A 393 12.44 -12.20 0.34
C ILE A 393 12.80 -12.96 1.62
N LEU A 394 13.13 -12.24 2.70
CA LEU A 394 13.54 -12.83 3.98
C LEU A 394 12.46 -13.68 4.66
N GLN A 395 11.18 -13.37 4.47
CA GLN A 395 10.08 -14.22 4.94
C GLN A 395 10.00 -15.56 4.19
N LYS A 396 10.50 -15.63 2.96
CA LYS A 396 10.49 -16.85 2.13
C LYS A 396 11.79 -17.63 2.18
N VAL A 397 12.89 -17.04 2.65
CA VAL A 397 14.21 -17.69 2.70
C VAL A 397 14.59 -18.05 4.13
N ARG A 398 14.72 -19.35 4.40
CA ARG A 398 15.21 -19.85 5.69
C ARG A 398 16.34 -20.86 5.45
N HIS A 399 17.57 -20.47 5.81
CA HIS A 399 18.76 -21.29 5.62
C HIS A 399 19.82 -20.96 6.67
N GLN A 400 20.67 -21.93 7.03
CA GLN A 400 21.72 -21.72 8.03
C GLN A 400 22.70 -20.62 7.63
N ASN A 401 22.94 -20.43 6.32
CA ASN A 401 23.84 -19.40 5.79
C ASN A 401 23.15 -18.13 5.27
N VAL A 402 21.90 -17.89 5.66
CA VAL A 402 21.17 -16.65 5.35
C VAL A 402 20.69 -16.02 6.65
N THR A 403 20.74 -14.69 6.74
CA THR A 403 20.25 -13.96 7.91
C THR A 403 18.76 -14.20 8.13
N GLU A 404 18.34 -14.33 9.39
CA GLU A 404 16.94 -14.58 9.75
C GLU A 404 16.30 -13.27 10.20
N LEU A 405 15.24 -12.86 9.49
CA LEU A 405 14.34 -11.81 9.93
C LEU A 405 13.43 -12.40 11.02
N LEU A 406 13.60 -11.93 12.25
CA LEU A 406 12.85 -12.42 13.42
C LEU A 406 11.46 -11.77 13.49
N GLU A 407 11.40 -10.44 13.33
CA GLU A 407 10.16 -9.68 13.34
C GLU A 407 10.34 -8.29 12.73
N VAL A 408 9.22 -7.60 12.51
CA VAL A 408 9.17 -6.18 12.11
C VAL A 408 8.50 -5.40 13.23
N CYS A 409 9.16 -4.35 13.70
CA CYS A 409 8.65 -3.49 14.78
C CYS A 409 8.40 -2.08 14.30
N ARG A 410 7.54 -1.35 15.04
CA ARG A 410 7.29 0.07 14.81
C ARG A 410 7.52 0.90 16.07
N SER A 411 8.01 2.11 15.88
CA SER A 411 7.89 3.19 16.86
C SER A 411 6.64 3.98 16.53
N LYS A 412 5.86 4.31 17.57
CA LYS A 412 4.73 5.25 17.45
C LYS A 412 5.18 6.60 16.89
N ALA A 413 4.27 7.25 16.18
CA ALA A 413 4.42 8.66 15.81
C ALA A 413 4.57 9.50 17.09
N SER A 414 5.51 10.44 17.08
CA SER A 414 5.72 11.36 18.19
C SER A 414 6.18 12.71 17.66
N SER A 415 6.06 13.75 18.48
CA SER A 415 6.60 15.09 18.20
C SER A 415 8.10 15.05 17.87
N TYR A 416 8.85 14.16 18.52
CA TYR A 416 10.28 13.94 18.27
C TYR A 416 10.56 13.29 16.89
N ASN A 417 9.60 12.55 16.33
CA ASN A 417 9.69 11.91 15.01
C ASN A 417 8.90 12.66 13.92
N ARG A 418 8.63 13.97 14.11
CA ARG A 418 7.86 14.80 13.17
C ARG A 418 6.48 14.23 12.83
N GLY A 419 5.83 13.57 13.79
CA GLY A 419 4.50 12.98 13.61
C GLY A 419 4.47 11.72 12.72
N ARG A 420 5.61 11.05 12.49
CA ARG A 420 5.66 9.84 11.64
C ARG A 420 6.12 8.60 12.40
N SER A 421 5.50 7.47 12.10
CA SER A 421 5.93 6.15 12.57
C SER A 421 7.27 5.76 11.93
N THR A 422 8.17 5.19 12.73
CA THR A 422 9.46 4.67 12.24
C THR A 422 9.47 3.15 12.35
N PHE A 423 9.93 2.47 11.29
CA PHE A 423 9.93 1.02 11.23
C PHE A 423 11.34 0.43 11.41
N TYR A 424 11.37 -0.77 11.97
CA TYR A 424 12.59 -1.51 12.28
C TYR A 424 12.46 -2.97 11.85
N LEU A 425 13.50 -3.50 11.23
CA LEU A 425 13.65 -4.93 10.98
C LEU A 425 14.53 -5.53 12.06
N VAL A 426 14.03 -6.56 12.73
CA VAL A 426 14.74 -7.26 13.80
C VAL A 426 15.37 -8.52 13.22
N PHE A 427 16.69 -8.60 13.29
CA PHE A 427 17.47 -9.74 12.82
C PHE A 427 18.15 -10.46 13.97
N ALA A 428 18.47 -11.74 13.75
CA ALA A 428 19.45 -12.42 14.59
C ALA A 428 20.79 -11.67 14.55
N PHE A 429 21.36 -11.39 15.72
CA PHE A 429 22.63 -10.68 15.82
C PHE A 429 23.81 -11.58 15.41
N CYS A 430 24.75 -11.03 14.64
CA CYS A 430 26.05 -11.62 14.36
C CYS A 430 27.14 -10.69 14.90
N GLU A 431 28.18 -11.26 15.49
CA GLU A 431 29.24 -10.54 16.19
C GLU A 431 30.15 -9.76 15.25
N HIS A 432 30.34 -10.28 14.04
CA HIS A 432 31.30 -9.75 13.08
C HIS A 432 30.70 -9.70 11.67
N ASP A 433 31.20 -8.79 10.86
CA ASP A 433 31.15 -8.88 9.40
C ASP A 433 32.55 -9.20 8.86
N LEU A 434 32.62 -9.79 7.67
CA LEU A 434 33.88 -10.25 7.09
C LEU A 434 34.80 -9.07 6.75
N ALA A 435 34.27 -7.91 6.36
CA ALA A 435 35.10 -6.73 6.11
C ALA A 435 35.82 -6.25 7.38
N GLY A 436 35.11 -6.22 8.51
CA GLY A 436 35.67 -5.92 9.82
C GLY A 436 36.78 -6.90 10.23
N LEU A 437 36.57 -8.20 10.01
CA LEU A 437 37.59 -9.22 10.29
C LEU A 437 38.81 -9.09 9.39
N LEU A 438 38.63 -8.81 8.10
CA LEU A 438 39.74 -8.63 7.15
C LEU A 438 40.55 -7.35 7.41
N SER A 439 39.90 -6.31 7.95
CA SER A 439 40.57 -5.06 8.34
C SER A 439 41.40 -5.19 9.63
N ASN A 440 41.15 -6.23 10.44
CA ASN A 440 41.86 -6.43 11.69
C ASN A 440 43.20 -7.15 11.45
N VAL A 441 44.30 -6.42 11.67
CA VAL A 441 45.68 -6.93 11.47
C VAL A 441 46.02 -8.16 12.32
N HIS A 442 45.33 -8.36 13.45
CA HIS A 442 45.54 -9.50 14.34
C HIS A 442 44.77 -10.75 13.92
N VAL A 443 43.75 -10.59 13.07
CA VAL A 443 42.98 -11.72 12.56
C VAL A 443 43.70 -12.25 11.34
N LYS A 444 44.08 -13.53 11.37
CA LYS A 444 44.65 -14.19 10.19
C LYS A 444 43.94 -15.47 9.84
N PHE A 445 43.17 -15.44 8.75
CA PHE A 445 42.58 -16.64 8.18
C PHE A 445 43.65 -17.55 7.59
N SER A 446 43.70 -18.78 8.07
CA SER A 446 44.39 -19.91 7.45
C SER A 446 43.66 -20.34 6.17
N LEU A 447 44.36 -21.08 5.31
CA LEU A 447 43.75 -21.61 4.09
C LEU A 447 42.53 -22.51 4.39
N GLY A 448 42.54 -23.23 5.51
CA GLY A 448 41.41 -24.05 5.97
C GLY A 448 40.19 -23.19 6.31
N GLU A 449 40.38 -22.10 7.05
CA GLU A 449 39.30 -21.18 7.41
C GLU A 449 38.75 -20.44 6.19
N ILE A 450 39.61 -20.01 5.25
CA ILE A 450 39.17 -19.42 3.97
C ILE A 450 38.28 -20.41 3.21
N LYS A 451 38.69 -21.68 3.12
CA LYS A 451 37.89 -22.73 2.46
C LYS A 451 36.53 -22.92 3.15
N GLU A 452 36.49 -22.92 4.48
CA GLU A 452 35.25 -23.09 5.23
C GLU A 452 34.31 -21.90 5.06
N VAL A 453 34.83 -20.66 5.11
CA VAL A 453 34.05 -19.44 4.82
C VAL A 453 33.51 -19.49 3.39
N MET A 454 34.33 -19.85 2.41
CA MET A 454 33.89 -19.94 1.01
C MET A 454 32.85 -21.03 0.78
N LYS A 455 32.98 -22.18 1.45
CA LYS A 455 31.98 -23.25 1.39
C LYS A 455 30.63 -22.75 1.89
N GLN A 456 30.58 -22.17 3.08
CA GLN A 456 29.34 -21.63 3.64
C GLN A 456 28.75 -20.48 2.81
N LEU A 457 29.60 -19.63 2.21
CA LEU A 457 29.19 -18.57 1.30
C LEU A 457 28.49 -19.14 0.06
N LEU A 458 29.11 -20.15 -0.57
CA LEU A 458 28.57 -20.81 -1.76
C LEU A 458 27.32 -21.63 -1.45
N ASP A 459 27.24 -22.27 -0.28
CA ASP A 459 26.03 -22.97 0.18
C ASP A 459 24.85 -21.98 0.34
N GLY A 460 25.10 -20.80 0.92
CA GLY A 460 24.11 -19.73 1.03
C GLY A 460 23.67 -19.19 -0.34
N LEU A 461 24.61 -18.95 -1.25
CA LEU A 461 24.33 -18.48 -2.61
C LEU A 461 23.54 -19.52 -3.42
N PHE A 462 23.96 -20.78 -3.36
CA PHE A 462 23.29 -21.89 -4.00
C PHE A 462 21.82 -21.98 -3.56
N PHE A 463 21.56 -21.87 -2.25
CA PHE A 463 20.21 -21.88 -1.71
C PHE A 463 19.35 -20.73 -2.27
N ILE A 464 19.81 -19.48 -2.21
CA ILE A 464 18.99 -18.33 -2.69
C ILE A 464 18.81 -18.37 -4.22
N HIS A 465 19.80 -18.86 -4.97
CA HIS A 465 19.72 -19.03 -6.42
C HIS A 465 18.73 -20.14 -6.80
N MET A 466 18.65 -21.22 -6.02
CA MET A 466 17.61 -22.26 -6.15
C MET A 466 16.21 -21.69 -5.93
N GLN A 467 16.05 -20.80 -4.96
CA GLN A 467 14.83 -20.03 -4.71
C GLN A 467 14.58 -18.91 -5.75
N LYS A 468 15.35 -18.87 -6.84
CA LYS A 468 15.25 -17.89 -7.94
C LYS A 468 15.41 -16.46 -7.43
N ILE A 469 16.34 -16.21 -6.51
CA ILE A 469 16.65 -14.88 -5.99
C ILE A 469 18.09 -14.52 -6.36
N LEU A 470 18.28 -13.31 -6.89
CA LEU A 470 19.56 -12.64 -7.10
C LEU A 470 19.85 -11.76 -5.88
N HIS A 471 21.04 -11.84 -5.29
CA HIS A 471 21.41 -10.98 -4.15
C HIS A 471 21.79 -9.57 -4.60
N ARG A 472 22.61 -9.45 -5.65
CA ARG A 472 22.99 -8.20 -6.34
C ARG A 472 23.78 -7.18 -5.51
N ASP A 473 24.31 -7.56 -4.36
CA ASP A 473 25.21 -6.73 -3.55
C ASP A 473 26.15 -7.57 -2.69
N MET A 474 26.73 -8.61 -3.31
CA MET A 474 27.74 -9.43 -2.66
C MET A 474 29.01 -8.62 -2.42
N LYS A 475 29.40 -8.49 -1.15
CA LYS A 475 30.62 -7.85 -0.67
C LYS A 475 30.96 -8.31 0.75
N ALA A 476 32.21 -8.17 1.18
CA ALA A 476 32.64 -8.61 2.51
C ALA A 476 31.79 -8.01 3.66
N ALA A 477 31.34 -6.76 3.55
CA ALA A 477 30.50 -6.11 4.55
C ALA A 477 29.08 -6.70 4.67
N ASN A 478 28.60 -7.42 3.65
CA ASN A 478 27.30 -8.09 3.64
C ASN A 478 27.40 -9.59 4.00
N VAL A 479 28.59 -10.05 4.37
CA VAL A 479 28.84 -11.40 4.88
C VAL A 479 29.05 -11.30 6.38
N LEU A 480 28.04 -11.70 7.16
CA LEU A 480 28.10 -11.69 8.61
C LEU A 480 28.61 -13.03 9.12
N ILE A 481 29.28 -13.02 10.27
CA ILE A 481 29.85 -14.20 10.92
C ILE A 481 29.45 -14.16 12.40
N THR A 482 28.81 -15.25 12.83
CA THR A 482 28.48 -15.48 14.25
C THR A 482 29.73 -15.87 15.04
N LYS A 483 29.68 -15.73 16.37
CA LYS A 483 30.76 -16.16 17.28
C LYS A 483 31.12 -17.65 17.14
N SER A 484 30.18 -18.48 16.71
CA SER A 484 30.41 -19.91 16.43
C SER A 484 30.97 -20.19 15.04
N GLY A 485 31.32 -19.17 14.26
CA GLY A 485 31.91 -19.33 12.92
C GLY A 485 30.90 -19.65 11.81
N ILE A 486 29.59 -19.48 12.07
CA ILE A 486 28.55 -19.66 11.05
C ILE A 486 28.40 -18.36 10.27
N LEU A 487 28.56 -18.45 8.96
CA LEU A 487 28.38 -17.37 7.99
C LEU A 487 26.90 -17.13 7.73
N LYS A 488 26.50 -15.86 7.59
CA LYS A 488 25.15 -15.42 7.25
C LYS A 488 25.21 -14.38 6.14
N LEU A 489 24.60 -14.67 4.99
CA LEU A 489 24.33 -13.70 3.94
C LEU A 489 23.33 -12.64 4.46
N ALA A 490 23.65 -11.36 4.29
CA ALA A 490 22.86 -10.25 4.79
C ALA A 490 22.67 -9.14 3.76
N ASP A 491 21.77 -8.20 4.08
CA ASP A 491 21.39 -7.04 3.26
C ASP A 491 20.78 -7.40 1.90
N PHE A 492 19.51 -7.79 1.94
CA PHE A 492 18.72 -8.13 0.74
C PHE A 492 18.02 -6.90 0.13
N GLY A 493 18.42 -5.67 0.52
CA GLY A 493 17.80 -4.42 0.04
C GLY A 493 17.86 -4.21 -1.47
N LEU A 494 18.85 -4.80 -2.15
CA LEU A 494 19.01 -4.78 -3.61
C LEU A 494 18.61 -6.10 -4.30
N ALA A 495 18.23 -7.11 -3.53
CA ALA A 495 17.92 -8.44 -4.04
C ALA A 495 16.65 -8.44 -4.90
N ARG A 496 16.56 -9.39 -5.84
CA ARG A 496 15.42 -9.52 -6.77
C ARG A 496 15.10 -10.97 -7.13
N PRO A 497 13.82 -11.30 -7.35
CA PRO A 497 13.46 -12.53 -8.05
C PRO A 497 14.05 -12.56 -9.47
N LEU A 498 14.45 -13.75 -9.91
CA LEU A 498 14.93 -14.02 -11.26
C LEU A 498 13.72 -14.12 -12.21
N ASN A 499 13.53 -13.12 -13.05
CA ASN A 499 12.55 -13.11 -14.13
C ASN A 499 13.12 -13.79 -15.39
N LYS A 500 12.60 -14.98 -15.73
CA LYS A 500 13.01 -15.73 -16.93
C LYS A 500 12.40 -15.20 -18.22
N GLN A 501 11.23 -14.56 -18.16
CA GLN A 501 10.48 -14.10 -19.33
C GLN A 501 10.99 -12.73 -19.82
N ASN A 502 11.42 -11.86 -18.91
CA ASN A 502 12.02 -10.57 -19.22
C ASN A 502 13.15 -10.26 -18.23
N PRO A 503 14.40 -10.72 -18.48
CA PRO A 503 15.50 -10.58 -17.55
C PRO A 503 16.08 -9.16 -17.54
N ARG A 504 15.25 -8.11 -17.61
CA ARG A 504 15.71 -6.71 -17.65
C ARG A 504 15.66 -6.10 -16.26
N TYR A 505 16.84 -5.92 -15.66
CA TYR A 505 16.99 -5.39 -14.31
C TYR A 505 17.68 -4.02 -14.28
N THR A 506 17.60 -3.33 -13.14
CA THR A 506 18.32 -2.08 -12.90
C THR A 506 19.83 -2.31 -12.96
N ASN A 507 20.56 -1.57 -13.81
CA ASN A 507 22.00 -1.77 -14.01
C ASN A 507 22.89 -1.23 -12.86
N ARG A 508 22.56 -0.06 -12.29
CA ARG A 508 23.34 0.60 -11.22
C ARG A 508 23.15 -0.08 -9.86
N VAL A 509 23.61 -1.32 -9.74
CA VAL A 509 23.64 -2.13 -8.52
C VAL A 509 25.02 -2.75 -8.35
N VAL A 510 25.20 -3.47 -7.25
CA VAL A 510 26.51 -3.95 -6.77
C VAL A 510 27.41 -2.77 -6.41
N THR A 511 28.09 -2.89 -5.27
CA THR A 511 29.15 -1.96 -4.87
C THR A 511 30.18 -1.83 -6.00
N LEU A 512 30.58 -0.61 -6.36
CA LEU A 512 31.29 -0.31 -7.61
C LEU A 512 32.50 -1.23 -7.88
N TRP A 513 33.31 -1.49 -6.86
CA TRP A 513 34.52 -2.32 -6.96
C TRP A 513 34.24 -3.82 -7.08
N TYR A 514 33.05 -4.25 -6.69
CA TYR A 514 32.58 -5.63 -6.81
C TYR A 514 31.78 -5.86 -8.10
N ARG A 515 31.64 -4.83 -8.94
CA ARG A 515 30.76 -4.88 -10.10
C ARG A 515 31.42 -5.69 -11.24
N PRO A 516 30.74 -6.72 -11.77
CA PRO A 516 31.27 -7.48 -12.90
C PRO A 516 31.26 -6.65 -14.21
N PRO A 517 32.08 -7.04 -15.21
CA PRO A 517 32.25 -6.31 -16.46
C PRO A 517 30.94 -6.00 -17.19
N GLU A 518 30.00 -6.93 -17.27
CA GLU A 518 28.70 -6.74 -17.93
C GLU A 518 27.87 -5.62 -17.29
N LEU A 519 27.94 -5.46 -15.97
CA LEU A 519 27.25 -4.37 -15.27
C LEU A 519 27.99 -3.04 -15.47
N LEU A 520 29.33 -3.04 -15.54
CA LEU A 520 30.11 -1.84 -15.87
C LEU A 520 29.83 -1.34 -17.29
N LEU A 521 29.62 -2.26 -18.23
CA LEU A 521 29.27 -1.98 -19.63
C LEU A 521 27.79 -1.60 -19.84
N GLY A 522 27.00 -1.51 -18.77
CA GLY A 522 25.63 -1.02 -18.83
C GLY A 522 24.58 -2.08 -19.13
N ASP A 523 24.94 -3.38 -19.12
CA ASP A 523 23.99 -4.44 -19.40
C ASP A 523 22.88 -4.48 -18.34
N ARG A 524 21.66 -4.71 -18.82
CA ARG A 524 20.46 -4.88 -18.00
C ARG A 524 20.00 -6.34 -17.96
N LYS A 525 20.62 -7.22 -18.75
CA LYS A 525 20.31 -8.65 -18.84
C LYS A 525 21.40 -9.48 -18.17
N TYR A 526 21.27 -9.66 -16.88
CA TYR A 526 22.24 -10.42 -16.09
C TYR A 526 21.57 -11.52 -15.27
N THR A 527 22.37 -12.48 -14.84
CA THR A 527 21.93 -13.71 -14.18
C THR A 527 22.54 -13.82 -12.77
N THR A 528 22.41 -14.98 -12.13
CA THR A 528 23.05 -15.30 -10.85
C THR A 528 24.58 -15.24 -10.91
N ALA A 529 25.17 -15.23 -12.11
CA ALA A 529 26.62 -15.09 -12.31
C ALA A 529 27.21 -13.84 -11.64
N ILE A 530 26.46 -12.75 -11.52
CA ILE A 530 26.96 -11.53 -10.85
C ILE A 530 27.21 -11.73 -9.36
N ASP A 531 26.45 -12.60 -8.70
CA ASP A 531 26.65 -12.93 -7.28
C ASP A 531 27.88 -13.84 -7.12
N ILE A 532 28.10 -14.75 -8.09
CA ILE A 532 29.29 -15.62 -8.13
C ILE A 532 30.55 -14.80 -8.38
N TRP A 533 30.49 -13.76 -9.23
CA TRP A 533 31.59 -12.79 -9.38
C TRP A 533 31.91 -12.12 -8.05
N GLY A 534 30.90 -11.62 -7.35
CA GLY A 534 31.07 -11.03 -6.02
C GLY A 534 31.68 -12.01 -5.01
N ALA A 535 31.30 -13.28 -5.03
CA ALA A 535 31.92 -14.30 -4.20
C ALA A 535 33.41 -14.52 -4.54
N GLY A 536 33.78 -14.49 -5.82
CA GLY A 536 35.17 -14.53 -6.28
C GLY A 536 35.98 -13.34 -5.78
N CYS A 537 35.40 -12.14 -5.81
CA CYS A 537 35.99 -10.93 -5.22
C CYS A 537 36.25 -11.12 -3.72
N ILE A 538 35.26 -11.61 -2.95
CA ILE A 538 35.42 -11.88 -1.51
C ILE A 538 36.55 -12.88 -1.25
N MET A 539 36.64 -13.95 -2.05
CA MET A 539 37.72 -14.93 -1.94
C MET A 539 39.09 -14.29 -2.16
N ALA A 540 39.23 -13.44 -3.18
CA ALA A 540 40.47 -12.74 -3.46
C ALA A 540 40.87 -11.79 -2.33
N GLU A 541 39.92 -11.06 -1.71
CA GLU A 541 40.21 -10.23 -0.54
C GLU A 541 40.70 -11.05 0.66
N MET A 542 40.09 -12.20 0.92
CA MET A 542 40.51 -13.08 2.02
C MET A 542 41.93 -13.62 1.83
N VAL A 543 42.30 -13.99 0.60
CA VAL A 543 43.63 -14.52 0.28
C VAL A 543 44.69 -13.43 0.27
N THR A 544 44.40 -12.29 -0.36
CA THR A 544 45.41 -11.24 -0.60
C THR A 544 45.52 -10.23 0.53
N ARG A 545 44.53 -10.15 1.43
CA ARG A 545 44.38 -9.09 2.45
C ARG A 545 44.21 -7.68 1.89
N ASN A 546 44.08 -7.55 0.59
CA ASN A 546 43.91 -6.26 -0.07
C ASN A 546 42.46 -6.11 -0.47
N SER A 547 41.88 -4.96 -0.13
CA SER A 547 40.54 -4.61 -0.60
C SER A 547 40.56 -4.47 -2.12
N ILE A 548 39.53 -5.00 -2.78
CA ILE A 548 39.32 -4.75 -4.21
C ILE A 548 38.85 -3.30 -4.32
N LYS A 549 39.75 -2.43 -4.76
CA LYS A 549 39.56 -0.99 -4.95
C LYS A 549 40.11 -0.57 -6.31
#